data_AF-A0A4V1QU01-F1
#
_entry.id   AF-A0A4V1QU01-F1
#
_cell.length_a   1.000
_cell.length_b   1.000
_cell.length_c   1.000
_cell.angle_alpha   90.00
_cell.angle_beta   90.00
_cell.angle_gamma   90.00
#
_symmetry.space_group_name_H-M   'P 1'
#
loop_
_entity.id
_entity.type
_entity.pdbx_description
1 polymer ?
#
loop_
_entity_poly.entity_id
_entity_poly.type
_entity_poly.pdbx_seq_one_letter_code
_entity_poly.pdbx_strand_id
1 'polypeptide(L)'
;MDTPSSASNAKAKKSKKPLIAGIVVAVVIVAGIGFWTWHNTPGFCGVCHTPMSTYVDTFEAQPGTPAVDKWGNNVSDASSMLAVTHKQAGVECLSCHVPSLGQQIGEVTETITGDYYYPLAETSITELMENSGQNSSDEAAFCLKSGCHTDAAGAEITTRSQLMDVTADRSFNPHSNHHGDATCSDCHKSHRASVMACTECHNDAAASMPQGWVDYKTGKQIAESALK
;
A
#
# COMPACT_ATOMS: atom_id res chain seq x y z
N MET A 1 75.91 -1.20 52.06
CA MET A 1 75.64 -2.20 51.01
C MET A 1 74.15 -2.27 50.80
N ASP A 2 73.69 -1.29 50.01
CA ASP A 2 72.79 -1.39 48.86
C ASP A 2 71.74 -2.51 48.79
N THR A 3 70.51 -2.04 48.61
CA THR A 3 69.23 -2.72 48.30
C THR A 3 69.30 -3.59 47.02
N PRO A 4 68.32 -4.49 46.75
CA PRO A 4 67.11 -4.00 46.08
C PRO A 4 65.78 -4.59 46.57
N SER A 5 64.84 -3.65 46.74
CA SER A 5 63.41 -3.84 46.81
C SER A 5 62.90 -4.41 45.49
N SER A 6 62.15 -5.51 45.57
CA SER A 6 61.44 -6.08 44.41
C SER A 6 60.05 -5.47 44.35
N ALA A 7 59.89 -4.41 43.54
CA ALA A 7 58.59 -3.85 43.21
C ALA A 7 57.83 -4.81 42.28
N SER A 8 56.79 -5.45 42.80
CA SER A 8 55.82 -6.18 42.00
C SER A 8 55.02 -5.20 41.13
N ASN A 9 55.30 -5.20 39.82
CA ASN A 9 54.48 -4.52 38.82
C ASN A 9 53.11 -5.21 38.70
N ALA A 10 52.13 -4.77 39.50
CA ALA A 10 50.73 -5.12 39.28
C ALA A 10 50.23 -4.41 38.02
N LYS A 11 50.12 -5.12 36.89
CA LYS A 11 49.47 -4.61 35.69
C LYS A 11 48.03 -4.22 36.04
N ALA A 12 47.74 -2.91 36.01
CA ALA A 12 46.40 -2.40 36.23
C ALA A 12 45.40 -3.07 35.27
N LYS A 13 44.41 -3.77 35.84
CA LYS A 13 43.35 -4.48 35.11
C LYS A 13 42.49 -3.43 34.38
N LYS A 14 42.74 -3.21 33.07
CA LYS A 14 41.94 -2.28 32.24
C LYS A 14 40.46 -2.64 32.38
N SER A 15 39.63 -1.67 32.78
CA SER A 15 38.19 -1.91 32.91
C SER A 15 37.60 -2.23 31.54
N LYS A 16 36.81 -3.30 31.43
CA LYS A 16 36.10 -3.67 30.20
C LYS A 16 34.82 -2.84 29.98
N LYS A 17 34.47 -1.96 30.91
CA LYS A 17 33.25 -1.12 30.87
C LYS A 17 33.11 -0.27 29.59
N PRO A 18 34.14 0.46 29.11
CA PRO A 18 34.02 1.21 27.86
C PRO A 18 33.87 0.30 26.63
N LEU A 19 34.50 -0.88 26.64
CA LEU A 19 34.33 -1.88 25.58
C LEU A 19 32.90 -2.44 25.57
N ILE A 20 32.35 -2.78 26.74
CA ILE A 20 30.97 -3.26 26.87
C ILE A 20 29.99 -2.17 26.43
N ALA A 21 30.17 -0.92 26.88
CA ALA A 21 29.34 0.19 26.45
C ALA A 21 29.41 0.41 24.93
N GLY A 22 30.61 0.34 24.33
CA GLY A 22 30.78 0.41 22.88
C GLY A 22 30.08 -0.72 22.13
N ILE A 23 30.15 -1.95 22.65
CA ILE A 23 29.42 -3.10 22.08
C ILE A 23 27.91 -2.89 22.20
N VAL A 24 27.39 -2.44 23.34
CA VAL A 24 25.96 -2.19 23.53
C VAL A 24 25.46 -1.13 22.55
N VAL A 25 26.19 -0.02 22.39
CA VAL A 25 25.85 1.03 21.41
C VAL A 25 25.85 0.47 19.99
N ALA A 26 26.86 -0.31 19.61
CA ALA A 26 26.93 -0.93 18.30
C ALA A 26 25.76 -1.89 18.04
N VAL A 27 25.39 -2.72 19.03
CA VAL A 27 24.24 -3.64 18.93
C VAL A 27 22.93 -2.86 18.76
N VAL A 28 22.72 -1.78 19.51
CA VAL A 28 21.52 -0.94 19.39
C VAL A 28 21.44 -0.30 18.00
N ILE A 29 22.55 0.21 17.46
CA ILE A 29 22.57 0.79 16.11
C ILE A 29 22.24 -0.28 15.06
N VAL A 30 22.87 -1.46 15.12
CA VAL A 30 22.62 -2.55 14.16
C VAL A 30 21.18 -3.04 14.26
N ALA A 31 20.66 -3.22 15.48
CA ALA A 31 19.27 -3.59 15.71
C ALA A 31 18.29 -2.52 15.21
N GLY A 32 18.60 -1.23 15.43
CA GLY A 32 17.79 -0.11 14.95
C GLY A 32 17.73 -0.06 13.42
N ILE A 33 18.85 -0.25 12.73
CA ILE A 33 18.88 -0.31 11.26
C ILE A 33 18.12 -1.55 10.76
N GLY A 34 18.37 -2.72 11.36
CA GLY A 34 17.69 -3.96 10.97
C GLY A 34 16.18 -3.89 11.18
N PHE A 35 15.75 -3.34 12.31
CA PHE A 35 14.34 -3.07 12.58
C PHE A 35 13.78 -2.04 11.59
N TRP A 36 14.51 -0.96 11.31
CA TRP A 36 14.12 0.07 10.34
C TRP A 36 13.83 -0.52 8.96
N THR A 37 14.74 -1.34 8.45
CA THR A 37 14.55 -2.00 7.15
C THR A 37 13.40 -3.00 7.19
N TRP A 38 13.29 -3.79 8.26
CA TRP A 38 12.24 -4.80 8.37
C TRP A 38 10.83 -4.18 8.48
N HIS A 39 10.64 -3.12 9.27
CA HIS A 39 9.30 -2.55 9.47
C HIS A 39 8.72 -1.86 8.23
N ASN A 40 9.55 -1.58 7.22
CA ASN A 40 9.12 -1.03 5.94
C ASN A 40 8.78 -2.12 4.92
N THR A 41 8.88 -3.40 5.27
CA THR A 41 8.54 -4.51 4.36
C THR A 41 7.04 -4.82 4.37
N PRO A 42 6.45 -5.27 3.24
CA PRO A 42 5.03 -5.65 3.18
C PRO A 42 4.62 -6.67 4.25
N GLY A 43 5.50 -7.63 4.55
CA GLY A 43 5.24 -8.65 5.56
C GLY A 43 5.09 -8.09 6.99
N PHE A 44 5.76 -6.98 7.31
CA PHE A 44 5.59 -6.32 8.61
C PHE A 44 4.18 -5.74 8.79
N CYS A 45 3.56 -5.27 7.71
CA CYS A 45 2.17 -4.80 7.74
C CYS A 45 1.21 -5.89 8.22
N GLY A 46 1.51 -7.16 7.93
CA GLY A 46 0.75 -8.32 8.42
C GLY A 46 1.00 -8.70 9.88
N VAL A 47 2.01 -8.11 10.55
CA VAL A 47 2.38 -8.43 11.95
C VAL A 47 1.55 -7.63 12.95
N CYS A 48 1.20 -6.38 12.63
CA CYS A 48 0.43 -5.53 13.53
C CYS A 48 -1.08 -5.86 13.50
N HIS A 49 -1.57 -6.40 12.38
CA HIS A 49 -2.98 -6.74 12.20
C HIS A 49 -3.15 -8.07 11.47
N THR A 50 -3.75 -9.07 12.14
CA THR A 50 -4.37 -10.24 11.46
C THR A 50 -5.22 -9.84 10.25
N PRO A 51 -6.02 -8.75 10.26
CA PRO A 51 -6.77 -8.33 9.06
C PRO A 51 -5.96 -7.73 7.92
N MET A 52 -4.71 -7.30 8.14
CA MET A 52 -3.87 -6.76 7.06
C MET A 52 -3.26 -7.87 6.19
N SER A 53 -3.21 -9.11 6.70
CA SER A 53 -2.70 -10.26 5.96
C SER A 53 -3.37 -10.43 4.60
N THR A 54 -4.69 -10.27 4.51
CA THR A 54 -5.41 -10.42 3.24
C THR A 54 -5.06 -9.30 2.25
N TYR A 55 -4.78 -8.09 2.73
CA TYR A 55 -4.30 -6.99 1.89
C TYR A 55 -2.88 -7.27 1.37
N VAL A 56 -2.00 -7.83 2.20
CA VAL A 56 -0.66 -8.28 1.79
C VAL A 56 -0.77 -9.39 0.74
N ASP A 57 -1.64 -10.38 0.96
CA ASP A 57 -1.86 -11.47 0.00
C ASP A 57 -2.33 -10.95 -1.36
N THR A 58 -3.29 -10.00 -1.37
CA THR A 58 -3.72 -9.38 -2.63
C THR A 58 -2.63 -8.56 -3.30
N PHE A 59 -1.80 -7.84 -2.54
CA PHE A 59 -0.63 -7.13 -3.08
C PHE A 59 0.39 -8.12 -3.65
N GLU A 60 0.58 -9.26 -3.00
CA GLU A 60 1.55 -10.26 -3.41
C GLU A 60 1.11 -11.15 -4.58
N ALA A 61 -0.19 -11.14 -4.90
CA ALA A 61 -0.77 -11.94 -5.97
C ALA A 61 -0.08 -11.74 -7.32
N GLN A 62 -0.02 -12.82 -8.12
CA GLN A 62 0.67 -12.83 -9.40
C GLN A 62 -0.22 -12.26 -10.51
N PRO A 63 0.22 -11.22 -11.25
CA PRO A 63 -0.52 -10.69 -12.40
C PRO A 63 -0.85 -11.77 -13.43
N GLY A 64 -2.04 -11.70 -14.01
CA GLY A 64 -2.51 -12.63 -15.05
C GLY A 64 -3.01 -13.98 -14.54
N THR A 65 -3.12 -14.16 -13.21
CA THR A 65 -3.55 -15.43 -12.60
C THR A 65 -4.79 -15.25 -11.72
N PRO A 66 -5.61 -16.30 -11.52
CA PRO A 66 -6.70 -16.26 -10.54
C PRO A 66 -6.16 -16.00 -9.13
N ALA A 67 -6.90 -15.22 -8.36
CA ALA A 67 -6.57 -14.84 -6.99
C ALA A 67 -7.83 -14.77 -6.13
N VAL A 68 -7.65 -14.42 -4.86
CA VAL A 68 -8.74 -14.02 -3.97
C VAL A 68 -8.57 -12.55 -3.61
N ASP A 69 -9.69 -11.84 -3.50
CA ASP A 69 -9.67 -10.48 -2.97
C ASP A 69 -9.51 -10.48 -1.44
N LYS A 70 -9.38 -9.28 -0.87
CA LYS A 70 -9.21 -9.08 0.58
C LYS A 70 -10.36 -9.63 1.45
N TRP A 71 -11.52 -9.92 0.86
CA TRP A 71 -12.72 -10.45 1.51
C TRP A 71 -12.92 -11.94 1.22
N GLY A 72 -11.99 -12.56 0.48
CA GLY A 72 -12.03 -13.98 0.13
C GLY A 72 -12.88 -14.31 -1.11
N ASN A 73 -13.33 -13.31 -1.88
CA ASN A 73 -14.03 -13.58 -3.14
C ASN A 73 -13.03 -13.94 -4.23
N ASN A 74 -13.44 -14.82 -5.15
CA ASN A 74 -12.61 -15.18 -6.30
C ASN A 74 -12.46 -13.99 -7.25
N VAL A 75 -11.23 -13.73 -7.66
CA VAL A 75 -10.85 -12.80 -8.73
C VAL A 75 -10.28 -13.63 -9.87
N SER A 76 -10.85 -13.53 -11.06
CA SER A 76 -10.43 -14.36 -12.20
C SER A 76 -9.06 -13.98 -12.76
N ASP A 77 -8.65 -12.73 -12.59
CA ASP A 77 -7.32 -12.22 -12.93
C ASP A 77 -6.87 -11.17 -11.92
N ALA A 78 -5.78 -11.44 -11.20
CA ALA A 78 -5.22 -10.56 -10.18
C ALA A 78 -4.85 -9.17 -10.71
N SER A 79 -4.60 -9.02 -12.01
CA SER A 79 -4.32 -7.71 -12.63
C SER A 79 -5.51 -6.75 -12.57
N SER A 80 -6.71 -7.24 -12.21
CA SER A 80 -7.89 -6.41 -11.96
C SER A 80 -7.87 -5.69 -10.61
N MET A 81 -6.92 -6.01 -9.73
CA MET A 81 -6.67 -5.35 -8.45
C MET A 81 -5.53 -4.34 -8.63
N LEU A 82 -5.75 -3.04 -8.33
CA LEU A 82 -4.69 -2.04 -8.55
C LEU A 82 -3.42 -2.34 -7.76
N ALA A 83 -3.52 -2.91 -6.56
CA ALA A 83 -2.36 -3.22 -5.72
C ALA A 83 -1.35 -4.13 -6.45
N VAL A 84 -1.86 -5.09 -7.24
CA VAL A 84 -1.04 -6.03 -8.02
C VAL A 84 -0.31 -5.32 -9.17
N THR A 85 -1.01 -4.47 -9.92
CA THR A 85 -0.42 -3.75 -11.05
C THR A 85 0.53 -2.65 -10.59
N HIS A 86 0.24 -2.01 -9.44
CA HIS A 86 1.13 -1.06 -8.79
C HIS A 86 2.40 -1.74 -8.26
N LYS A 87 2.28 -2.91 -7.63
CA LYS A 87 3.46 -3.73 -7.27
C LYS A 87 4.32 -4.04 -8.50
N GLN A 88 3.70 -4.46 -9.60
CA GLN A 88 4.41 -4.75 -10.84
C GLN A 88 5.16 -3.53 -11.39
N ALA A 89 4.62 -2.32 -11.17
CA ALA A 89 5.24 -1.04 -11.49
C ALA A 89 6.28 -0.57 -10.45
N GLY A 90 6.57 -1.36 -9.41
CA GLY A 90 7.54 -1.04 -8.37
C GLY A 90 7.01 -0.08 -7.29
N VAL A 91 5.70 0.10 -7.20
CA VAL A 91 5.06 0.92 -6.16
C VAL A 91 4.88 0.08 -4.89
N GLU A 92 5.24 0.66 -3.74
CA GLU A 92 5.18 0.00 -2.43
C GLU A 92 3.91 0.40 -1.66
N CYS A 93 3.55 -0.35 -0.61
CA CYS A 93 2.35 -0.11 0.20
C CYS A 93 2.28 1.35 0.71
N LEU A 94 3.42 1.86 1.23
CA LEU A 94 3.53 3.21 1.80
C LEU A 94 3.52 4.33 0.76
N SER A 95 3.61 4.01 -0.54
CA SER A 95 3.42 5.01 -1.60
C SER A 95 1.97 5.50 -1.67
N CYS A 96 1.01 4.65 -1.27
CA CYS A 96 -0.41 5.01 -1.18
C CYS A 96 -0.84 5.17 0.29
N HIS A 97 -0.45 4.23 1.16
CA HIS A 97 -0.77 4.23 2.59
C HIS A 97 0.29 4.96 3.40
N VAL A 98 0.42 6.27 3.20
CA VAL A 98 1.31 7.08 4.04
C VAL A 98 0.73 7.13 5.45
N PRO A 99 1.42 6.65 6.49
CA PRO A 99 0.85 6.62 7.83
C PRO A 99 1.05 7.97 8.51
N SER A 100 -0.03 8.56 9.03
CA SER A 100 0.08 9.72 9.91
C SER A 100 0.69 9.33 11.26
N LEU A 101 1.26 10.29 11.98
CA LEU A 101 1.77 10.05 13.34
C LEU A 101 0.67 9.57 14.31
N GLY A 102 -0.55 10.09 14.15
CA GLY A 102 -1.70 9.68 14.96
C GLY A 102 -2.07 8.22 14.72
N GLN A 103 -2.11 7.79 13.46
CA GLN A 103 -2.39 6.40 13.10
C GLN A 103 -1.34 5.46 13.67
N GLN A 104 -0.05 5.77 13.54
CA GLN A 104 1.01 4.92 14.09
C GLN A 104 0.92 4.74 15.61
N ILE A 105 0.52 5.78 16.36
CA ILE A 105 0.31 5.68 17.81
C ILE A 105 -0.95 4.87 18.13
N GLY A 106 -2.02 5.07 17.36
CA GLY A 106 -3.27 4.31 17.47
C GLY A 106 -3.04 2.81 17.22
N GLU A 107 -2.42 2.47 16.09
CA GLU A 107 -2.08 1.10 15.69
C GLU A 107 -1.28 0.36 16.77
N VAL A 108 -0.27 1.01 17.36
CA VAL A 108 0.49 0.43 18.49
C VAL A 108 -0.41 0.16 19.69
N THR A 109 -1.30 1.10 20.01
CA THR A 109 -2.22 0.97 21.14
C THR A 109 -3.20 -0.18 20.91
N GLU A 110 -3.87 -0.19 19.76
CA GLU A 110 -4.84 -1.23 19.36
C GLU A 110 -4.20 -2.62 19.31
N THR A 111 -2.95 -2.71 18.82
CA THR A 111 -2.20 -3.98 18.81
C THR A 111 -1.95 -4.49 20.23
N ILE A 112 -1.57 -3.62 21.17
CA ILE A 112 -1.28 -3.99 22.56
C ILE A 112 -2.56 -4.35 23.32
N THR A 113 -3.65 -3.60 23.10
CA THR A 113 -4.92 -3.82 23.79
C THR A 113 -5.76 -4.93 23.17
N GLY A 114 -5.49 -5.29 21.91
CA GLY A 114 -6.31 -6.18 21.11
C GLY A 114 -7.61 -5.53 20.60
N ASP A 115 -7.75 -4.21 20.72
CA ASP A 115 -8.95 -3.45 20.36
C ASP A 115 -8.94 -3.00 18.89
N TYR A 116 -8.64 -3.93 17.98
CA TYR A 116 -8.61 -3.71 16.54
C TYR A 116 -9.82 -4.33 15.85
N TYR A 117 -10.23 -3.76 14.71
CA TYR A 117 -11.36 -4.24 13.92
C TYR A 117 -10.94 -5.32 12.91
N TYR A 118 -11.76 -6.37 12.77
CA TYR A 118 -11.59 -7.44 11.77
C TYR A 118 -12.94 -7.79 11.12
N PRO A 119 -13.04 -7.84 9.78
CA PRO A 119 -12.02 -7.50 8.78
C PRO A 119 -11.76 -5.98 8.70
N LEU A 120 -10.55 -5.59 8.30
CA LEU A 120 -10.20 -4.17 8.13
C LEU A 120 -10.94 -3.58 6.92
N ALA A 121 -11.53 -2.39 7.10
CA ALA A 121 -12.26 -1.69 6.05
C ALA A 121 -11.33 -1.13 4.95
N GLU A 122 -11.87 -0.83 3.76
CA GLU A 122 -11.12 -0.04 2.76
C GLU A 122 -10.93 1.37 3.30
N THR A 123 -9.70 1.87 3.25
CA THR A 123 -9.45 3.32 3.38
C THR A 123 -10.02 4.03 2.16
N SER A 124 -10.63 5.19 2.38
CA SER A 124 -11.10 6.04 1.28
C SER A 124 -9.92 6.72 0.58
N ILE A 125 -10.05 7.09 -0.70
CA ILE A 125 -9.02 7.88 -1.40
C ILE A 125 -8.84 9.24 -0.70
N THR A 126 -9.93 9.87 -0.26
CA THR A 126 -9.89 11.10 0.55
C THR A 126 -8.95 10.97 1.75
N GLU A 127 -9.06 9.88 2.51
CA GLU A 127 -8.20 9.61 3.65
C GLU A 127 -6.74 9.34 3.24
N LEU A 128 -6.51 8.60 2.14
CA LEU A 128 -5.15 8.41 1.59
C LEU A 128 -4.50 9.74 1.21
N MET A 129 -5.28 10.63 0.59
CA MET A 129 -4.82 11.96 0.21
C MET A 129 -4.46 12.80 1.43
N GLU A 130 -5.33 12.87 2.42
CA GLU A 130 -5.09 13.61 3.66
C GLU A 130 -3.84 13.10 4.38
N ASN A 131 -3.69 11.79 4.50
CA ASN A 131 -2.52 11.18 5.14
C ASN A 131 -1.22 11.42 4.35
N SER A 132 -1.30 11.53 3.02
CA SER A 132 -0.17 11.90 2.16
C SER A 132 0.10 13.42 2.10
N GLY A 133 -0.66 14.23 2.82
CA GLY A 133 -0.54 15.70 2.84
C GLY A 133 -1.04 16.38 1.57
N GLN A 134 -1.89 15.71 0.79
CA GLN A 134 -2.51 16.23 -0.43
C GLN A 134 -3.89 16.83 -0.15
N ASN A 135 -4.34 17.73 -1.03
CA ASN A 135 -5.67 18.31 -0.94
C ASN A 135 -6.73 17.26 -1.30
N SER A 136 -7.59 16.89 -0.35
CA SER A 136 -8.59 15.83 -0.52
C SER A 136 -9.71 16.10 -1.53
N SER A 137 -9.75 17.28 -2.16
CA SER A 137 -10.78 17.62 -3.15
C SER A 137 -10.47 17.20 -4.60
N ASP A 138 -9.28 16.66 -4.90
CA ASP A 138 -8.92 16.25 -6.26
C ASP A 138 -8.19 14.90 -6.32
N GLU A 139 -8.93 13.79 -6.42
CA GLU A 139 -8.35 12.45 -6.54
C GLU A 139 -7.37 12.30 -7.71
N ALA A 140 -7.52 13.08 -8.79
CA ALA A 140 -6.58 13.00 -9.90
C ALA A 140 -5.20 13.52 -9.50
N ALA A 141 -5.09 14.48 -8.58
CA ALA A 141 -3.81 14.92 -8.06
C ALA A 141 -3.06 13.79 -7.32
N PHE A 142 -3.80 12.85 -6.72
CA PHE A 142 -3.22 11.69 -6.05
C PHE A 142 -2.75 10.63 -7.05
N CYS A 143 -3.63 10.21 -7.96
CA CYS A 143 -3.31 9.15 -8.92
C CYS A 143 -2.40 9.65 -10.04
N LEU A 144 -2.74 10.76 -10.68
CA LEU A 144 -2.02 11.34 -11.82
C LEU A 144 -0.84 12.24 -11.38
N LYS A 145 -0.26 11.98 -10.22
CA LYS A 145 0.97 12.66 -9.81
C LYS A 145 2.09 12.36 -10.81
N SER A 146 2.94 13.36 -11.06
CA SER A 146 4.14 13.20 -11.90
C SER A 146 4.95 11.98 -11.43
N GLY A 147 5.39 11.17 -12.39
CA GLY A 147 6.06 9.88 -12.16
C GLY A 147 5.14 8.66 -12.00
N CYS A 148 3.80 8.80 -12.02
CA CYS A 148 2.89 7.67 -11.75
C CYS A 148 2.19 7.12 -13.01
N HIS A 149 1.41 7.93 -13.72
CA HIS A 149 0.66 7.48 -14.90
C HIS A 149 1.27 8.03 -16.19
N THR A 150 1.42 7.15 -17.18
CA THR A 150 1.97 7.49 -18.50
C THR A 150 1.09 6.93 -19.61
N ASP A 151 1.17 7.56 -20.78
CA ASP A 151 0.55 7.05 -22.00
C ASP A 151 1.39 5.91 -22.62
N ALA A 152 0.91 5.35 -23.74
CA ALA A 152 1.61 4.28 -24.44
C ALA A 152 2.98 4.69 -25.01
N ALA A 153 3.24 6.00 -25.17
CA ALA A 153 4.53 6.55 -25.60
C ALA A 153 5.46 6.87 -24.42
N GLY A 154 5.00 6.68 -23.17
CA GLY A 154 5.73 6.97 -21.95
C GLY A 154 5.66 8.44 -21.51
N ALA A 155 4.80 9.26 -22.12
CA ALA A 155 4.58 10.63 -21.68
C ALA A 155 3.70 10.66 -20.42
N GLU A 156 4.05 11.49 -19.45
CA GLU A 156 3.29 11.60 -18.20
C GLU A 156 1.87 12.14 -18.43
N ILE A 157 0.90 11.48 -17.81
CA ILE A 157 -0.48 11.91 -17.72
C ILE A 157 -0.66 12.51 -16.34
N THR A 158 -0.78 13.84 -16.26
CA THR A 158 -0.85 14.58 -14.98
C THR A 158 -2.19 15.27 -14.76
N THR A 159 -3.12 15.15 -15.71
CA THR A 159 -4.43 15.78 -15.64
C THR A 159 -5.51 14.85 -16.19
N ARG A 160 -6.75 15.02 -15.71
CA ARG A 160 -7.91 14.30 -16.28
C ARG A 160 -8.12 14.58 -17.77
N SER A 161 -7.86 15.81 -18.23
CA SER A 161 -7.97 16.15 -19.66
C SER A 161 -7.02 15.32 -20.51
N GLN A 162 -5.75 15.19 -20.10
CA GLN A 162 -4.80 14.34 -20.81
C GLN A 162 -5.25 12.88 -20.80
N LEU A 163 -5.77 12.39 -19.67
CA LEU A 163 -6.30 11.03 -19.56
C LEU A 163 -7.49 10.79 -20.52
N MET A 164 -8.38 11.77 -20.63
CA MET A 164 -9.48 11.75 -21.60
C MET A 164 -8.95 11.72 -23.04
N ASP A 165 -7.96 12.55 -23.36
CA ASP A 165 -7.41 12.66 -24.71
C ASP A 165 -6.73 11.36 -25.16
N VAL A 166 -5.92 10.73 -24.28
CA VAL A 166 -5.22 9.47 -24.62
C VAL A 166 -6.14 8.26 -24.69
N THR A 167 -7.39 8.39 -24.23
CA THR A 167 -8.41 7.33 -24.30
C THR A 167 -9.58 7.69 -25.21
N ALA A 168 -9.44 8.74 -26.02
CA ALA A 168 -10.48 9.23 -26.92
C ALA A 168 -10.79 8.28 -28.09
N ASP A 169 -9.92 7.31 -28.37
CA ASP A 169 -10.10 6.31 -29.43
C ASP A 169 -10.98 5.13 -29.02
N ARG A 170 -11.30 5.00 -27.72
CA ARG A 170 -12.19 3.97 -27.19
C ARG A 170 -13.62 4.22 -27.67
N SER A 171 -14.35 3.14 -27.98
CA SER A 171 -15.78 3.20 -28.35
C SER A 171 -16.64 3.89 -27.31
N PHE A 172 -16.27 3.71 -26.03
CA PHE A 172 -16.73 4.50 -24.90
C PHE A 172 -15.49 4.97 -24.16
N ASN A 173 -15.28 6.27 -24.04
CA ASN A 173 -14.17 6.81 -23.25
C ASN A 173 -14.54 6.75 -21.76
N PRO A 174 -13.97 5.80 -20.98
CA PRO A 174 -14.35 5.61 -19.58
C PRO A 174 -13.86 6.74 -18.68
N HIS A 175 -12.96 7.60 -19.17
CA HIS A 175 -12.42 8.74 -18.43
C HIS A 175 -13.09 10.06 -18.82
N SER A 176 -14.02 10.04 -19.79
CA SER A 176 -14.80 11.22 -20.14
C SER A 176 -15.77 11.62 -19.03
N ASN A 177 -16.05 12.91 -18.92
CA ASN A 177 -16.97 13.47 -17.92
C ASN A 177 -18.38 13.71 -18.48
N HIS A 178 -18.80 12.96 -19.50
CA HIS A 178 -20.13 13.13 -20.12
C HIS A 178 -21.31 12.98 -19.15
N HIS A 179 -21.09 12.27 -18.03
CA HIS A 179 -22.08 12.05 -16.98
C HIS A 179 -21.73 12.78 -15.67
N GLY A 180 -20.84 13.76 -15.73
CA GLY A 180 -20.23 14.38 -14.55
C GLY A 180 -18.89 13.73 -14.20
N ASP A 181 -18.25 14.25 -13.16
CA ASP A 181 -16.94 13.78 -12.71
C ASP A 181 -17.10 12.52 -11.85
N ALA A 182 -16.75 11.36 -12.41
CA ALA A 182 -16.58 10.14 -11.65
C ALA A 182 -15.26 10.19 -10.86
N THR A 183 -15.28 9.57 -9.68
CA THR A 183 -14.07 9.39 -8.88
C THR A 183 -13.27 8.20 -9.42
N CYS A 184 -11.95 8.21 -9.24
CA CYS A 184 -11.10 7.10 -9.66
C CYS A 184 -11.52 5.81 -8.95
N SER A 185 -11.88 5.94 -7.67
CA SER A 185 -12.30 4.81 -6.84
C SER A 185 -13.63 4.21 -7.25
N ASP A 186 -14.52 4.91 -7.98
CA ASP A 186 -15.80 4.33 -8.41
C ASP A 186 -15.60 3.06 -9.24
N CYS A 187 -14.59 3.08 -10.11
CA CYS A 187 -14.23 1.98 -11.00
C CYS A 187 -13.02 1.18 -10.48
N HIS A 188 -11.92 1.88 -10.17
CA HIS A 188 -10.66 1.22 -9.85
C HIS A 188 -10.58 0.81 -8.39
N LYS A 189 -10.44 -0.50 -8.13
CA LYS A 189 -10.38 -1.06 -6.78
C LYS A 189 -9.00 -1.65 -6.52
N SER A 190 -8.41 -1.32 -5.37
CA SER A 190 -7.02 -1.69 -5.09
C SER A 190 -6.83 -3.14 -4.69
N HIS A 191 -7.68 -3.66 -3.81
CA HIS A 191 -7.51 -4.98 -3.19
C HIS A 191 -8.67 -5.94 -3.49
N ARG A 192 -9.42 -5.67 -4.54
CA ARG A 192 -10.50 -6.49 -5.09
C ARG A 192 -10.69 -6.18 -6.56
N ALA A 193 -11.44 -7.02 -7.27
CA ALA A 193 -11.71 -6.81 -8.69
C ALA A 193 -12.27 -5.40 -8.94
N SER A 194 -11.64 -4.68 -9.87
CA SER A 194 -12.14 -3.39 -10.35
C SER A 194 -13.47 -3.56 -11.08
N VAL A 195 -14.27 -2.50 -11.09
CA VAL A 195 -15.67 -2.51 -11.50
C VAL A 195 -15.85 -1.68 -12.75
N MET A 196 -16.49 -2.25 -13.77
CA MET A 196 -16.92 -1.51 -14.95
C MET A 196 -18.21 -0.74 -14.64
N ALA A 197 -18.09 0.44 -14.03
CA ALA A 197 -19.24 1.21 -13.56
C ALA A 197 -20.27 1.55 -14.67
N CYS A 198 -19.80 1.69 -15.92
CA CYS A 198 -20.66 1.92 -17.07
C CYS A 198 -21.78 0.87 -17.23
N THR A 199 -21.50 -0.38 -16.83
CA THR A 199 -22.47 -1.49 -16.90
C THR A 199 -23.64 -1.36 -15.91
N GLU A 200 -23.68 -0.33 -15.07
CA GLU A 200 -24.88 0.03 -14.33
C GLU A 200 -26.06 0.31 -15.27
N CYS A 201 -25.78 0.98 -16.39
CA CYS A 201 -26.78 1.41 -17.38
C CYS A 201 -26.49 0.89 -18.79
N HIS A 202 -25.22 0.68 -19.15
CA HIS A 202 -24.74 0.31 -20.49
C HIS A 202 -24.24 -1.13 -20.51
N ASN A 203 -25.15 -2.09 -20.73
CA ASN A 203 -24.79 -3.51 -20.79
C ASN A 203 -23.76 -3.83 -21.90
N ASP A 204 -23.77 -3.07 -22.99
CA ASP A 204 -22.82 -3.17 -24.09
C ASP A 204 -21.40 -2.75 -23.70
N ALA A 205 -21.22 -1.95 -22.64
CA ALA A 205 -19.91 -1.61 -22.10
C ALA A 205 -19.14 -2.85 -21.59
N ALA A 206 -19.84 -3.95 -21.28
CA ALA A 206 -19.20 -5.22 -20.91
C ALA A 206 -18.28 -5.77 -22.01
N ALA A 207 -18.53 -5.43 -23.29
CA ALA A 207 -17.68 -5.84 -24.41
C ALA A 207 -16.29 -5.17 -24.40
N SER A 208 -16.17 -4.02 -23.73
CA SER A 208 -14.91 -3.27 -23.56
C SER A 208 -14.30 -3.45 -22.17
N MET A 209 -14.84 -4.36 -21.35
CA MET A 209 -14.40 -4.56 -19.98
C MET A 209 -13.00 -5.19 -19.92
N PRO A 210 -12.06 -4.61 -19.15
CA PRO A 210 -10.75 -5.21 -18.98
C PRO A 210 -10.86 -6.60 -18.36
N GLN A 211 -9.90 -7.46 -18.68
CA GLN A 211 -9.85 -8.82 -18.14
C GLN A 211 -9.82 -8.80 -16.60
N GLY A 212 -10.60 -9.68 -15.98
CA GLY A 212 -10.71 -9.80 -14.52
C GLY A 212 -11.62 -8.78 -13.84
N TRP A 213 -12.00 -7.69 -14.53
CA TRP A 213 -12.97 -6.74 -14.00
C TRP A 213 -14.36 -7.36 -13.95
N VAL A 214 -15.20 -6.80 -13.08
CA VAL A 214 -16.58 -7.24 -12.89
C VAL A 214 -17.56 -6.15 -13.31
N ASP A 215 -18.78 -6.56 -13.67
CA ASP A 215 -19.86 -5.60 -13.90
C ASP A 215 -20.27 -4.89 -12.60
N TYR A 216 -21.01 -3.78 -12.75
CA TYR A 216 -21.44 -2.94 -11.63
C TYR A 216 -22.22 -3.74 -10.58
N LYS A 217 -23.16 -4.59 -11.02
CA LYS A 217 -24.01 -5.37 -10.13
C LYS A 217 -23.18 -6.34 -9.28
N THR A 218 -22.24 -7.03 -9.90
CA THR A 218 -21.32 -7.97 -9.24
C THR A 218 -20.40 -7.22 -8.29
N GLY A 219 -19.85 -6.08 -8.72
CA GLY A 219 -19.01 -5.21 -7.87
C GLY A 219 -19.74 -4.72 -6.62
N LYS A 220 -21.02 -4.35 -6.76
CA LYS A 220 -21.89 -3.97 -5.64
C LYS A 220 -22.16 -5.15 -4.71
N GLN A 221 -22.46 -6.33 -5.25
CA GLN A 221 -22.67 -7.54 -4.45
C GLN A 221 -21.43 -7.93 -3.63
N ILE A 222 -20.23 -7.81 -4.22
CA ILE A 222 -18.96 -8.04 -3.53
C ILE A 222 -18.83 -7.09 -2.33
N ALA A 223 -19.09 -5.79 -2.53
CA ALA A 223 -19.01 -4.79 -1.46
C ALA A 223 -20.06 -4.99 -0.35
N GLU A 224 -21.31 -5.31 -0.71
CA GLU A 224 -22.38 -5.53 0.26
C GLU A 224 -22.23 -6.83 1.05
N SER A 225 -21.61 -7.85 0.45
CA SER A 225 -21.36 -9.13 1.12
C SER A 225 -20.28 -9.02 2.19
N ALA A 226 -19.40 -8.02 2.11
CA ALA A 226 -18.36 -7.76 3.09
C ALA A 226 -18.87 -7.09 4.38
N LEU A 227 -20.10 -6.56 4.37
CA LEU A 227 -20.73 -5.88 5.51
C LEU A 227 -21.61 -6.82 6.36
N LYS A 228 -21.62 -8.12 6.04
CA LYS A 228 -22.39 -9.16 6.74
C LYS A 228 -21.49 -10.06 7.56
#